data_AF-A0A3M8FYB5-F1
#
_entry.id   AF-A0A3M8FYB5-F1
#
_cell.length_a   1.000
_cell.length_b   1.000
_cell.length_c   1.000
_cell.angle_alpha   90.00
_cell.angle_beta   90.00
_cell.angle_gamma   90.00
#
_symmetry.space_group_name_H-M   'P 1'
#
loop_
_entity.id
_entity.type
_entity.pdbx_description
1 polymer ?
#
loop_
_entity_poly.entity_id
_entity_poly.type
_entity_poly.pdbx_seq_one_letter_code
_entity_poly.pdbx_strand_id
1 'polypeptide(L)'
;MKMKTRTLMICFVACAAGTASSSDKVIASMPIGSVTVPTSASASMNAPFSGLTESVTGFGVMGKFVVQTGDFGNGTGPWSIDVEITANAPGGESLFWHPVGGEISIADYPLQDGTSGFAGVDGNGAWSFEFTADVSQSNWIYRIDDATLYLLGDAPDTTTQYSAEPDQNDQWNRPFSIVGISGLGPVAYHVFEFTVTESGVYDLTSVLASGGNHFTCLYKGGFDPSQPLANLLDYGLGNGFSPFGVPQGTSNVNALLLEGETYTWVTSEWSSSSPAGTSTNTIVGPGDATQTGSCVADVNGDGSLTPTDFTAWINAFNNSLPGCDQNGDGSCTPTDFTAWINNFNAGC
;
A
#
# COMPACT_ATOMS: atom_id res chain seq x y z
N MET A 1 -24.69 -67.32 14.41
CA MET A 1 -23.66 -66.27 14.54
C MET A 1 -23.59 -65.55 13.18
N LYS A 2 -24.30 -64.42 13.01
CA LYS A 2 -24.35 -63.68 11.74
C LYS A 2 -23.43 -62.45 11.86
N MET A 3 -22.30 -62.46 11.15
CA MET A 3 -21.42 -61.30 11.05
C MET A 3 -22.06 -60.26 10.11
N LYS A 4 -22.31 -59.06 10.65
CA LYS A 4 -22.69 -57.87 9.87
C LYS A 4 -21.42 -57.20 9.37
N THR A 5 -21.17 -57.29 8.07
CA THR A 5 -20.13 -56.51 7.37
C THR A 5 -20.58 -55.05 7.34
N ARG A 6 -19.83 -54.14 7.97
CA ARG A 6 -20.06 -52.69 7.87
C ARG A 6 -19.25 -52.16 6.69
N THR A 7 -19.95 -51.67 5.67
CA THR A 7 -19.35 -50.94 4.55
C THR A 7 -18.87 -49.58 5.06
N LEU A 8 -17.55 -49.35 4.98
CA LEU A 8 -16.92 -48.06 5.27
C LEU A 8 -17.09 -47.17 4.03
N MET A 9 -17.96 -46.16 4.13
CA MET A 9 -18.16 -45.16 3.09
C MET A 9 -17.08 -44.08 3.27
N ILE A 10 -16.03 -44.15 2.46
CA ILE A 10 -14.98 -43.12 2.42
C ILE A 10 -15.53 -41.97 1.56
N CYS A 11 -15.93 -40.89 2.21
CA CYS A 11 -16.35 -39.66 1.55
C CYS A 11 -15.08 -38.91 1.12
N PHE A 12 -14.76 -38.91 -0.17
CA PHE A 12 -13.77 -38.00 -0.73
C PHE A 12 -14.41 -36.61 -0.79
N VAL A 13 -14.08 -35.75 0.17
CA VAL A 13 -14.30 -34.31 0.03
C VAL A 13 -13.25 -33.83 -0.96
N ALA A 14 -13.64 -33.63 -2.20
CA ALA A 14 -12.85 -32.83 -3.13
C ALA A 14 -12.90 -31.39 -2.59
N CYS A 15 -11.85 -30.96 -1.88
CA CYS A 15 -11.57 -29.54 -1.77
C CYS A 15 -11.33 -29.05 -3.19
N ALA A 16 -12.27 -28.30 -3.75
CA ALA A 16 -11.95 -27.40 -4.84
C ALA A 16 -10.86 -26.47 -4.28
N ALA A 17 -9.62 -26.63 -4.76
CA ALA A 17 -8.61 -25.61 -4.58
C ALA A 17 -9.18 -24.38 -5.29
N GLY A 18 -9.81 -23.49 -4.53
CA GLY A 18 -10.15 -22.16 -5.02
C GLY A 18 -8.87 -21.60 -5.63
N THR A 19 -9.00 -21.12 -6.86
CA THR A 19 -7.93 -20.39 -7.54
C THR A 19 -7.37 -19.38 -6.55
N ALA A 20 -6.04 -19.39 -6.38
CA ALA A 20 -5.33 -18.40 -5.60
C ALA A 20 -5.90 -17.02 -5.94
N SER A 21 -6.15 -16.23 -4.90
CA SER A 21 -6.45 -14.80 -4.96
C SER A 21 -5.73 -14.17 -6.16
N SER A 22 -6.47 -13.69 -7.16
CA SER A 22 -5.91 -12.87 -8.23
C SER A 22 -5.86 -11.43 -7.73
N SER A 23 -4.72 -10.78 -7.90
CA SER A 23 -4.59 -9.34 -7.83
C SER A 23 -5.47 -8.68 -8.89
N ASP A 24 -5.88 -7.44 -8.65
CA ASP A 24 -6.75 -6.69 -9.53
C ASP A 24 -5.98 -5.53 -10.17
N LYS A 25 -5.93 -5.48 -11.51
CA LYS A 25 -5.33 -4.38 -12.27
C LYS A 25 -6.37 -3.35 -12.70
N VAL A 26 -5.95 -2.11 -12.90
CA VAL A 26 -6.80 -1.06 -13.49
C VAL A 26 -7.00 -1.34 -14.98
N ILE A 27 -8.26 -1.45 -15.40
CA ILE A 27 -8.62 -1.62 -16.83
C ILE A 27 -9.33 -0.40 -17.43
N ALA A 28 -9.86 0.48 -16.58
CA ALA A 28 -10.33 1.81 -16.98
C ALA A 28 -10.38 2.77 -15.79
N SER A 29 -10.37 4.07 -16.10
CA SER A 29 -10.58 5.12 -15.12
C SER A 29 -11.52 6.21 -15.64
N MET A 30 -12.19 6.90 -14.72
CA MET A 30 -13.10 8.01 -15.03
C MET A 30 -13.02 9.07 -13.94
N PRO A 31 -12.54 10.30 -14.23
CA PRO A 31 -12.65 11.43 -13.33
C PRO A 31 -14.12 11.80 -13.12
N ILE A 32 -14.52 11.95 -11.87
CA ILE A 32 -15.89 12.27 -11.45
C ILE A 32 -15.99 13.60 -10.69
N GLY A 33 -14.86 14.25 -10.43
CA GLY A 33 -14.82 15.54 -9.71
C GLY A 33 -15.08 15.37 -8.22
N SER A 34 -15.77 16.31 -7.59
CA SER A 34 -16.03 16.24 -6.15
C SER A 34 -17.35 15.54 -5.82
N VAL A 35 -17.32 14.67 -4.81
CA VAL A 35 -18.48 13.95 -4.27
C VAL A 35 -18.72 14.41 -2.85
N THR A 36 -19.87 15.01 -2.55
CA THR A 36 -20.25 15.34 -1.16
C THR A 36 -21.22 14.30 -0.65
N VAL A 37 -20.84 13.59 0.42
CA VAL A 37 -21.63 12.56 1.08
C VAL A 37 -22.33 13.20 2.30
N PRO A 38 -23.65 13.41 2.24
CA PRO A 38 -24.40 13.99 3.35
C PRO A 38 -24.57 12.98 4.50
N THR A 39 -24.76 13.47 5.73
CA THR A 39 -24.89 12.65 6.96
C THR A 39 -26.12 11.74 7.04
N SER A 40 -27.14 11.99 6.23
CA SER A 40 -28.45 11.32 6.33
C SER A 40 -29.01 10.86 4.98
N ALA A 41 -28.19 10.90 3.93
CA ALA A 41 -28.58 10.49 2.59
C ALA A 41 -27.38 9.89 1.85
N SER A 42 -27.66 9.27 0.72
CA SER A 42 -26.63 8.84 -0.22
C SER A 42 -26.35 9.90 -1.27
N ALA A 43 -25.12 9.93 -1.76
CA ALA A 43 -24.74 10.64 -2.97
C ALA A 43 -24.58 9.61 -4.09
N SER A 44 -25.31 9.79 -5.20
CA SER A 44 -25.22 8.91 -6.35
C SER A 44 -24.52 9.60 -7.50
N MET A 45 -23.69 8.86 -8.22
CA MET A 45 -23.02 9.31 -9.43
C MET A 45 -23.12 8.27 -10.52
N ASN A 46 -23.17 8.74 -11.76
CA ASN A 46 -23.11 7.89 -12.94
C ASN A 46 -21.77 8.08 -13.65
N ALA A 47 -21.10 6.97 -13.97
CA ALA A 47 -19.84 6.96 -14.70
C ALA A 47 -19.96 6.07 -15.95
N PRO A 48 -19.93 6.65 -17.17
CA PRO A 48 -20.01 5.86 -18.39
C PRO A 48 -18.64 5.29 -18.76
N PHE A 49 -18.53 3.97 -18.84
CA PHE A 49 -17.35 3.28 -19.35
C PHE A 49 -17.64 2.64 -20.71
N SER A 50 -16.64 2.61 -21.59
CA SER A 50 -16.79 2.07 -22.95
C SER A 50 -15.45 1.60 -23.49
N GLY A 51 -15.48 0.62 -24.41
CA GLY A 51 -14.28 0.08 -25.04
C GLY A 51 -13.54 -0.93 -24.17
N LEU A 52 -14.19 -1.41 -23.10
CA LEU A 52 -13.61 -2.42 -22.21
C LEU A 52 -13.66 -3.78 -22.90
N THR A 53 -12.50 -4.43 -22.96
CA THR A 53 -12.33 -5.78 -23.53
C THR A 53 -12.19 -6.85 -22.46
N GLU A 54 -11.93 -6.45 -21.22
CA GLU A 54 -11.74 -7.32 -20.07
C GLU A 54 -12.97 -7.26 -19.15
N SER A 55 -13.23 -8.35 -18.45
CA SER A 55 -14.27 -8.39 -17.42
C SER A 55 -13.86 -7.56 -16.20
N VAL A 56 -14.84 -6.89 -15.60
CA VAL A 56 -14.66 -6.13 -14.36
C VAL A 56 -14.86 -7.05 -13.16
N THR A 57 -13.87 -7.11 -12.28
CA THR A 57 -13.84 -7.94 -11.06
C THR A 57 -13.88 -7.11 -9.78
N GLY A 58 -13.57 -5.81 -9.89
CA GLY A 58 -13.58 -4.88 -8.77
C GLY A 58 -13.72 -3.42 -9.20
N PHE A 59 -13.65 -2.52 -8.24
CA PHE A 59 -13.54 -1.10 -8.48
C PHE A 59 -12.67 -0.43 -7.42
N GLY A 60 -12.09 0.72 -7.76
CA GLY A 60 -11.33 1.55 -6.82
C GLY A 60 -11.71 3.02 -6.92
N VAL A 61 -11.35 3.78 -5.90
CA VAL A 61 -11.55 5.23 -5.87
C VAL A 61 -10.25 5.90 -5.43
N MET A 62 -9.83 6.92 -6.18
CA MET A 62 -8.82 7.86 -5.72
C MET A 62 -9.44 9.23 -5.54
N GLY A 63 -9.05 9.96 -4.51
CA GLY A 63 -9.45 11.35 -4.33
C GLY A 63 -9.06 11.90 -2.97
N LYS A 64 -9.08 13.23 -2.83
CA LYS A 64 -8.74 13.87 -1.57
C LYS A 64 -9.94 13.84 -0.63
N PHE A 65 -9.82 13.11 0.47
CA PHE A 65 -10.84 13.14 1.52
C PHE A 65 -10.85 14.52 2.21
N VAL A 66 -12.04 15.06 2.45
CA VAL A 66 -12.24 16.36 3.09
C VAL A 66 -13.43 16.27 4.03
N VAL A 67 -13.20 16.59 5.29
CA VAL A 67 -14.30 16.82 6.25
C VAL A 67 -14.82 18.25 6.05
N GLN A 68 -16.05 18.40 5.58
CA GLN A 68 -16.66 19.72 5.35
C GLN A 68 -17.26 20.34 6.61
N THR A 69 -17.90 19.53 7.44
CA THR A 69 -18.52 19.96 8.70
C THR A 69 -18.29 18.88 9.74
N GLY A 70 -17.78 19.25 10.91
CA GLY A 70 -17.50 18.33 12.01
C GLY A 70 -17.65 19.00 13.36
N ASP A 71 -18.11 18.24 14.36
CA ASP A 71 -17.96 18.62 15.77
C ASP A 71 -16.49 18.37 16.16
N PHE A 72 -15.69 19.43 16.18
CA PHE A 72 -14.29 19.35 16.62
C PHE A 72 -14.13 19.20 18.15
N GLY A 73 -15.24 19.08 18.90
CA GLY A 73 -15.27 19.12 20.36
C GLY A 73 -14.41 18.07 21.06
N ASN A 74 -14.08 16.96 20.38
CA ASN A 74 -13.41 15.81 20.99
C ASN A 74 -12.08 15.42 20.33
N GLY A 75 -11.68 16.08 19.23
CA GLY A 75 -10.34 15.94 18.65
C GLY A 75 -9.94 14.57 18.05
N THR A 76 -10.86 13.62 17.90
CA THR A 76 -10.57 12.26 17.39
C THR A 76 -11.15 11.98 16.01
N GLY A 77 -11.22 12.99 15.14
CA GLY A 77 -11.62 12.81 13.74
C GLY A 77 -10.62 13.46 12.79
N PRO A 78 -10.52 12.99 11.53
CA PRO A 78 -11.19 11.79 11.01
C PRO A 78 -10.29 10.56 11.17
N TRP A 79 -10.79 9.51 11.81
CA TRP A 79 -10.42 8.17 11.37
C TRP A 79 -10.94 8.08 9.92
N SER A 80 -10.29 7.33 9.03
CA SER A 80 -11.02 6.88 7.83
C SER A 80 -12.29 6.15 8.29
N ILE A 81 -13.19 5.79 7.38
CA ILE A 81 -14.27 4.86 7.67
C ILE A 81 -15.46 5.50 8.39
N ASP A 82 -16.40 5.94 7.57
CA ASP A 82 -17.85 5.71 7.77
C ASP A 82 -18.53 5.99 6.42
N VAL A 83 -17.86 5.66 5.30
CA VAL A 83 -18.44 5.78 3.96
C VAL A 83 -18.48 4.39 3.35
N GLU A 84 -19.64 4.03 2.86
CA GLU A 84 -19.92 2.84 2.06
C GLU A 84 -19.98 3.26 0.60
N ILE A 85 -19.48 2.43 -0.29
CA ILE A 85 -19.71 2.58 -1.73
C ILE A 85 -20.39 1.33 -2.26
N THR A 86 -21.57 1.50 -2.87
CA THR A 86 -22.19 0.45 -3.69
C THR A 86 -21.98 0.79 -5.16
N ALA A 87 -21.18 -0.03 -5.85
CA ALA A 87 -21.03 0.04 -7.30
C ALA A 87 -22.06 -0.86 -7.97
N ASN A 88 -22.82 -0.33 -8.93
CA ASN A 88 -23.82 -1.06 -9.70
C ASN A 88 -23.38 -1.11 -11.16
N ALA A 89 -23.11 -2.32 -11.64
CA ALA A 89 -22.71 -2.59 -13.01
C ALA A 89 -23.90 -2.43 -13.98
N PRO A 90 -23.65 -2.07 -15.25
CA PRO A 90 -24.69 -1.96 -16.28
C PRO A 90 -25.52 -3.25 -16.46
N GLY A 91 -24.91 -4.41 -16.18
CA GLY A 91 -25.56 -5.72 -16.23
C GLY A 91 -26.45 -6.06 -15.02
N GLY A 92 -26.52 -5.20 -14.01
CA GLY A 92 -27.36 -5.36 -12.82
C GLY A 92 -26.72 -6.06 -11.62
N GLU A 93 -25.44 -6.42 -11.69
CA GLU A 93 -24.66 -6.89 -10.53
C GLU A 93 -24.22 -5.69 -9.69
N SER A 94 -24.11 -5.88 -8.37
CA SER A 94 -23.67 -4.85 -7.43
C SER A 94 -22.55 -5.37 -6.55
N LEU A 95 -21.56 -4.53 -6.29
CA LEU A 95 -20.49 -4.78 -5.33
C LEU A 95 -20.56 -3.71 -4.24
N PHE A 96 -20.56 -4.17 -3.00
CA PHE A 96 -20.60 -3.33 -1.82
C PHE A 96 -19.22 -3.27 -1.19
N TRP A 97 -18.69 -2.07 -1.03
CA TRP A 97 -17.43 -1.80 -0.36
C TRP A 97 -17.70 -1.07 0.95
N HIS A 98 -17.45 -1.76 2.05
CA HIS A 98 -17.54 -1.19 3.37
C HIS A 98 -16.51 -1.83 4.30
N PRO A 99 -15.82 -1.01 5.10
CA PRO A 99 -15.68 0.43 4.97
C PRO A 99 -14.70 0.82 3.86
N VAL A 100 -14.90 2.02 3.32
CA VAL A 100 -13.95 2.63 2.37
C VAL A 100 -12.76 3.21 3.15
N GLY A 101 -11.56 2.81 2.76
CA GLY A 101 -10.29 3.22 3.39
C GLY A 101 -9.98 2.53 4.71
N GLY A 102 -10.35 1.24 4.79
CA GLY A 102 -9.71 0.26 5.66
C GLY A 102 -10.61 -0.38 6.73
N GLU A 103 -10.81 -1.70 6.68
CA GLU A 103 -10.81 -2.48 7.94
C GLU A 103 -9.36 -2.73 8.40
N ILE A 104 -8.42 -2.77 7.43
CA ILE A 104 -7.04 -3.26 7.55
C ILE A 104 -6.02 -2.14 7.79
N SER A 105 -6.18 -1.02 7.09
CA SER A 105 -5.43 0.22 7.30
C SER A 105 -6.20 1.19 8.19
N ILE A 106 -5.50 2.14 8.83
CA ILE A 106 -6.13 3.04 9.81
C ILE A 106 -6.53 4.39 9.21
N ALA A 107 -5.90 4.81 8.11
CA ALA A 107 -6.39 5.94 7.31
C ALA A 107 -5.68 6.12 5.97
N ASP A 108 -6.50 6.29 4.92
CA ASP A 108 -6.05 6.72 3.60
C ASP A 108 -6.20 8.24 3.42
N TYR A 109 -5.10 8.94 3.14
CA TYR A 109 -5.13 10.39 2.86
C TYR A 109 -4.09 10.87 1.84
N PRO A 110 -4.41 10.96 0.53
CA PRO A 110 -5.72 10.82 -0.09
C PRO A 110 -6.27 9.39 -0.05
N LEU A 111 -7.59 9.26 -0.21
CA LEU A 111 -8.22 7.97 -0.50
C LEU A 111 -7.59 7.44 -1.78
N GLN A 112 -7.03 6.24 -1.72
CA GLN A 112 -6.35 5.60 -2.84
C GLN A 112 -6.41 4.08 -2.62
N ASP A 113 -7.61 3.53 -2.73
CA ASP A 113 -7.91 2.15 -2.36
C ASP A 113 -8.92 1.53 -3.35
N GLY A 114 -9.08 0.21 -3.32
CA GLY A 114 -9.99 -0.53 -4.15
C GLY A 114 -10.45 -1.85 -3.54
N THR A 115 -11.50 -2.40 -4.12
CA THR A 115 -12.08 -3.67 -3.67
C THR A 115 -12.42 -4.57 -4.86
N SER A 116 -12.32 -5.87 -4.62
CA SER A 116 -12.67 -6.93 -5.56
C SER A 116 -13.92 -7.67 -5.08
N GLY A 117 -14.61 -8.36 -5.98
CA GLY A 117 -15.73 -9.24 -5.60
C GLY A 117 -16.82 -9.43 -6.64
N PHE A 118 -16.77 -8.75 -7.78
CA PHE A 118 -17.63 -9.09 -8.90
C PHE A 118 -17.25 -10.46 -9.48
N ALA A 119 -18.21 -11.20 -10.00
CA ALA A 119 -17.97 -12.49 -10.66
C ALA A 119 -17.35 -12.37 -12.08
N GLY A 120 -16.85 -11.18 -12.45
CA GLY A 120 -16.41 -10.82 -13.79
C GLY A 120 -17.58 -10.35 -14.67
N VAL A 121 -17.92 -9.06 -14.59
CA VAL A 121 -19.04 -8.46 -15.32
C VAL A 121 -18.59 -7.70 -16.57
N ASP A 122 -19.48 -7.50 -17.54
CA ASP A 122 -19.22 -6.57 -18.64
C ASP A 122 -19.19 -5.14 -18.09
N GLY A 123 -18.06 -4.46 -18.27
CA GLY A 123 -17.88 -3.09 -17.80
C GLY A 123 -18.44 -2.02 -18.74
N ASN A 124 -18.86 -2.36 -19.96
CA ASN A 124 -19.34 -1.36 -20.91
C ASN A 124 -20.74 -0.87 -20.53
N GLY A 125 -20.88 0.44 -20.34
CA GLY A 125 -22.17 1.10 -20.06
C GLY A 125 -22.09 2.13 -18.94
N ALA A 126 -23.26 2.57 -18.48
CA ALA A 126 -23.38 3.49 -17.37
C ALA A 126 -23.36 2.73 -16.05
N TRP A 127 -22.30 2.95 -15.26
CA TRP A 127 -22.21 2.48 -13.89
C TRP A 127 -22.84 3.50 -12.95
N SER A 128 -23.46 3.01 -11.87
CA SER A 128 -23.95 3.87 -10.78
C SER A 128 -23.21 3.56 -9.49
N PHE A 129 -22.60 4.58 -8.89
CA PHE A 129 -21.91 4.50 -7.62
C PHE A 129 -22.69 5.27 -6.57
N GLU A 130 -23.07 4.60 -5.50
CA GLU A 130 -23.80 5.17 -4.37
C GLU A 130 -22.89 5.25 -3.15
N PHE A 131 -22.65 6.47 -2.68
CA PHE A 131 -21.83 6.78 -1.52
C PHE A 131 -22.77 7.05 -0.34
N THR A 132 -22.66 6.27 0.72
CA THR A 132 -23.54 6.37 1.89
C THR A 132 -22.70 6.55 3.14
N ALA A 133 -23.09 7.45 4.05
CA ALA A 133 -22.47 7.51 5.36
C ALA A 133 -23.01 6.36 6.25
N ASP A 134 -22.13 5.50 6.78
CA ASP A 134 -22.48 4.27 7.51
C ASP A 134 -23.28 4.56 8.80
N VAL A 135 -23.00 5.63 9.52
CA VAL A 135 -23.64 5.84 10.83
C VAL A 135 -24.73 6.90 10.82
N SER A 136 -25.92 6.50 11.29
CA SER A 136 -27.01 7.39 11.76
C SER A 136 -26.61 8.37 12.90
N GLN A 137 -25.35 8.32 13.36
CA GLN A 137 -24.81 9.11 14.48
C GLN A 137 -23.66 10.06 14.06
N SER A 138 -23.17 9.98 12.83
CA SER A 138 -22.18 10.92 12.31
C SER A 138 -22.85 12.25 11.97
N ASN A 139 -22.44 13.33 12.63
CA ASN A 139 -22.75 14.69 12.19
C ASN A 139 -21.74 15.19 11.15
N TRP A 140 -20.96 14.30 10.53
CA TRP A 140 -19.87 14.63 9.63
C TRP A 140 -20.34 14.65 8.17
N ILE A 141 -20.20 15.80 7.51
CA ILE A 141 -20.35 15.87 6.06
C ILE A 141 -18.99 15.63 5.45
N TYR A 142 -18.87 14.59 4.65
CA TYR A 142 -17.64 14.25 3.94
C TYR A 142 -17.70 14.72 2.50
N ARG A 143 -16.53 15.05 1.94
CA ARG A 143 -16.36 15.27 0.52
C ARG A 143 -15.11 14.54 0.05
N ILE A 144 -15.19 13.89 -1.10
CA ILE A 144 -14.02 13.38 -1.82
C ILE A 144 -13.79 14.36 -2.97
N ASP A 145 -12.71 15.12 -2.94
CA ASP A 145 -12.33 16.07 -3.99
C ASP A 145 -11.48 15.42 -5.07
N ASP A 146 -11.62 15.92 -6.30
CA ASP A 146 -10.85 15.47 -7.47
C ASP A 146 -10.89 13.95 -7.65
N ALA A 147 -12.05 13.35 -7.37
CA ALA A 147 -12.21 11.92 -7.35
C ALA A 147 -12.12 11.32 -8.76
N THR A 148 -11.50 10.15 -8.83
CA THR A 148 -11.41 9.30 -10.02
C THR A 148 -11.85 7.90 -9.64
N LEU A 149 -12.78 7.35 -10.40
CA LEU A 149 -13.21 5.95 -10.27
C LEU A 149 -12.35 5.09 -11.18
N TYR A 150 -12.01 3.89 -10.70
CA TYR A 150 -11.26 2.88 -11.43
C TYR A 150 -12.11 1.62 -11.51
N LEU A 151 -12.16 1.01 -12.70
CA LEU A 151 -12.66 -0.35 -12.85
C LEU A 151 -11.46 -1.30 -12.84
N LEU A 152 -11.59 -2.38 -12.09
CA LEU A 152 -10.54 -3.37 -11.90
C LEU A 152 -10.87 -4.65 -12.66
N GLY A 153 -9.85 -5.32 -13.18
CA GLY A 153 -9.95 -6.64 -13.80
C GLY A 153 -8.90 -7.58 -13.21
N ASP A 154 -9.18 -8.89 -13.27
CA ASP A 154 -8.27 -9.93 -12.79
C ASP A 154 -6.89 -9.83 -13.45
N ALA A 155 -5.86 -10.01 -12.63
CA ALA A 155 -4.48 -10.13 -13.04
C ALA A 155 -3.78 -11.26 -12.26
N PRO A 156 -2.73 -11.88 -12.82
CA PRO A 156 -1.90 -12.78 -12.04
C PRO A 156 -1.16 -12.02 -10.95
N ASP A 157 -1.01 -12.66 -9.79
CA ASP A 157 -0.16 -12.13 -8.71
C ASP A 157 1.30 -12.08 -9.14
N THR A 158 1.90 -10.92 -8.91
CA THR A 158 3.34 -10.71 -8.91
C THR A 158 3.78 -10.41 -7.48
N THR A 159 4.87 -11.02 -7.03
CA THR A 159 5.35 -10.89 -5.65
C THR A 159 6.77 -10.36 -5.63
N THR A 160 6.95 -9.24 -4.93
CA THR A 160 8.28 -8.72 -4.56
C THR A 160 8.48 -8.95 -3.06
N GLN A 161 9.62 -9.53 -2.68
CA GLN A 161 9.91 -9.81 -1.28
C GLN A 161 11.35 -9.44 -0.93
N TYR A 162 11.53 -8.83 0.23
CA TYR A 162 12.84 -8.47 0.77
C TYR A 162 12.82 -8.51 2.30
N SER A 163 14.00 -8.53 2.91
CA SER A 163 14.14 -8.39 4.36
C SER A 163 14.81 -7.07 4.68
N ALA A 164 14.35 -6.41 5.74
CA ALA A 164 14.91 -5.13 6.16
C ALA A 164 14.93 -5.02 7.69
N GLU A 165 15.87 -4.25 8.21
CA GLU A 165 15.95 -3.89 9.62
C GLU A 165 16.09 -2.36 9.72
N PRO A 166 15.28 -1.67 10.53
CA PRO A 166 15.43 -0.23 10.75
C PRO A 166 16.82 0.18 11.23
N ASP A 167 17.42 1.21 10.61
CA ASP A 167 18.72 1.76 11.05
C ASP A 167 18.52 2.65 12.29
N GLN A 168 19.24 2.33 13.37
CA GLN A 168 19.19 3.07 14.63
C GLN A 168 19.65 4.53 14.53
N ASN A 169 20.45 4.85 13.51
CA ASN A 169 20.91 6.21 13.23
C ASN A 169 19.84 7.03 12.49
N ASP A 170 18.96 6.36 11.76
CA ASP A 170 17.87 6.97 11.01
C ASP A 170 16.63 7.03 11.89
N GLN A 171 16.42 8.19 12.50
CA GLN A 171 15.32 8.40 13.44
C GLN A 171 14.32 9.42 12.93
N TRP A 172 13.04 9.15 13.17
CA TRP A 172 11.96 10.06 12.80
C TRP A 172 10.81 10.03 13.80
N ASN A 173 10.05 11.13 13.85
CA ASN A 173 8.81 11.17 14.64
C ASN A 173 7.66 10.67 13.77
N ARG A 174 7.43 9.35 13.78
CA ARG A 174 6.43 8.72 12.92
C ARG A 174 5.00 9.28 13.12
N PRO A 175 4.15 9.21 12.10
CA PRO A 175 2.72 9.41 12.25
C PRO A 175 2.09 8.43 13.25
N PHE A 176 1.09 8.91 13.99
CA PHE A 176 0.12 8.09 14.71
C PHE A 176 -1.23 8.09 14.01
N SER A 177 -1.53 9.19 13.30
CA SER A 177 -2.65 9.34 12.39
C SER A 177 -2.27 10.24 11.23
N ILE A 178 -3.14 10.32 10.21
CA ILE A 178 -2.96 11.22 9.05
C ILE A 178 -2.81 12.71 9.42
N VAL A 179 -3.16 13.09 10.65
CA VAL A 179 -3.05 14.48 11.15
C VAL A 179 -2.16 14.60 12.40
N GLY A 180 -1.55 13.51 12.87
CA GLY A 180 -0.95 13.45 14.20
C GLY A 180 0.37 12.69 14.22
N ILE A 181 1.33 13.22 14.98
CA ILE A 181 2.62 12.59 15.23
C ILE A 181 2.56 11.77 16.51
N SER A 182 3.17 10.58 16.49
CA SER A 182 3.26 9.72 17.67
C SER A 182 4.19 10.31 18.73
N GLY A 183 3.73 10.33 19.98
CA GLY A 183 4.58 10.63 21.14
C GLY A 183 5.54 9.50 21.54
N LEU A 184 5.52 8.37 20.83
CA LEU A 184 6.39 7.21 21.09
C LEU A 184 7.74 7.29 20.36
N GLY A 185 7.94 8.32 19.55
CA GLY A 185 9.18 8.58 18.80
C GLY A 185 10.24 9.37 19.57
N PRO A 186 11.35 9.72 18.90
CA PRO A 186 11.66 9.30 17.54
C PRO A 186 11.99 7.80 17.50
N VAL A 187 11.69 7.12 16.39
CA VAL A 187 11.92 5.67 16.21
C VAL A 187 12.86 5.41 15.05
N ALA A 188 13.58 4.28 15.08
CA ALA A 188 14.33 3.83 13.92
C ALA A 188 13.38 3.45 12.78
N TYR A 189 13.81 3.67 11.54
CA TYR A 189 13.05 3.27 10.35
C TYR A 189 13.93 2.69 9.23
N HIS A 190 13.28 2.03 8.29
CA HIS A 190 13.85 1.61 7.01
C HIS A 190 12.95 2.14 5.89
N VAL A 191 13.55 2.47 4.75
CA VAL A 191 12.88 3.06 3.57
C VAL A 191 13.04 2.14 2.38
N PHE A 192 11.94 1.87 1.67
CA PHE A 192 11.95 1.19 0.39
C PHE A 192 11.19 2.04 -0.64
N GLU A 193 11.92 2.73 -1.51
CA GLU A 193 11.32 3.50 -2.61
C GLU A 193 11.13 2.58 -3.83
N PHE A 194 9.98 2.64 -4.50
CA PHE A 194 9.66 1.76 -5.62
C PHE A 194 8.66 2.36 -6.62
N THR A 195 8.54 1.73 -7.79
CA THR A 195 7.50 1.91 -8.80
C THR A 195 6.80 0.59 -9.05
N VAL A 196 5.62 0.64 -9.65
CA VAL A 196 4.90 -0.55 -10.12
C VAL A 196 4.83 -0.58 -11.63
N THR A 197 4.94 -1.77 -12.23
CA THR A 197 4.89 -1.94 -13.70
C THR A 197 3.47 -2.07 -14.26
N GLU A 198 2.46 -2.19 -13.40
CA GLU A 198 1.05 -2.27 -13.76
C GLU A 198 0.22 -1.51 -12.71
N SER A 199 -0.79 -0.75 -13.14
CA SER A 199 -1.66 -0.05 -12.20
C SER A 199 -2.65 -1.04 -11.58
N GLY A 200 -2.93 -0.95 -10.28
CA GLY A 200 -3.92 -1.80 -9.62
C GLY A 200 -3.81 -1.83 -8.11
N VAL A 201 -4.49 -2.79 -7.49
CA VAL A 201 -4.52 -2.94 -6.04
C VAL A 201 -3.31 -3.76 -5.59
N TYR A 202 -2.56 -3.22 -4.63
CA TYR A 202 -1.37 -3.83 -4.06
C TYR A 202 -1.53 -4.07 -2.56
N ASP A 203 -1.16 -5.27 -2.12
CA ASP A 203 -1.02 -5.65 -0.72
C ASP A 203 0.44 -5.54 -0.28
N LEU A 204 0.71 -4.66 0.69
CA LEU A 204 2.02 -4.45 1.28
C LEU A 204 2.03 -5.01 2.70
N THR A 205 2.73 -6.11 2.91
CA THR A 205 2.78 -6.84 4.18
C THR A 205 4.19 -6.89 4.76
N SER A 206 4.37 -6.35 5.96
CA SER A 206 5.59 -6.48 6.74
C SER A 206 5.36 -7.40 7.93
N VAL A 207 6.20 -8.43 8.08
CA VAL A 207 6.13 -9.41 9.17
C VAL A 207 7.42 -9.38 9.97
N LEU A 208 7.34 -8.97 11.24
CA LEU A 208 8.49 -8.97 12.14
C LEU A 208 8.75 -10.40 12.64
N ALA A 209 9.94 -10.94 12.39
CA ALA A 209 10.26 -12.34 12.69
C ALA A 209 10.13 -12.69 14.19
N SER A 210 10.27 -11.71 15.08
CA SER A 210 10.14 -11.87 16.53
C SER A 210 8.69 -11.97 17.02
N GLY A 211 7.71 -11.63 16.16
CA GLY A 211 6.31 -11.44 16.54
C GLY A 211 6.05 -10.17 17.36
N GLY A 212 7.06 -9.30 17.50
CA GLY A 212 6.92 -8.00 18.16
C GLY A 212 6.11 -7.00 17.35
N ASN A 213 5.78 -5.88 17.98
CA ASN A 213 5.01 -4.82 17.35
C ASN A 213 5.91 -3.95 16.47
N HIS A 214 5.37 -3.46 15.35
CA HIS A 214 6.03 -2.49 14.49
C HIS A 214 4.97 -1.70 13.69
N PHE A 215 5.41 -0.73 12.88
CA PHE A 215 4.52 0.05 12.01
C PHE A 215 5.00 -0.01 10.56
N THR A 216 4.08 0.18 9.63
CA THR A 216 4.40 0.52 8.26
C THR A 216 3.65 1.76 7.82
N CYS A 217 4.26 2.55 6.94
CA CYS A 217 3.67 3.75 6.35
C CYS A 217 3.99 3.75 4.85
N LEU A 218 2.99 4.01 4.03
CA LEU A 218 3.14 4.16 2.59
C LEU A 218 3.03 5.64 2.23
N TYR A 219 3.94 6.12 1.39
CA TYR A 219 3.99 7.49 0.89
C TYR A 219 3.89 7.51 -0.63
N LYS A 220 3.33 8.59 -1.16
CA LYS A 220 3.39 8.91 -2.59
C LYS A 220 4.63 9.75 -2.89
N GLY A 221 5.44 9.32 -3.84
CA GLY A 221 6.73 9.94 -4.14
C GLY A 221 7.74 9.70 -3.03
N GLY A 222 8.57 10.71 -2.75
CA GLY A 222 9.64 10.63 -1.76
C GLY A 222 9.18 10.81 -0.31
N PHE A 223 10.03 10.31 0.59
CA PHE A 223 9.88 10.39 2.03
C PHE A 223 10.83 11.43 2.66
N ASP A 224 10.33 12.26 3.58
CA ASP A 224 11.12 13.21 4.38
C ASP A 224 10.85 12.99 5.87
N PRO A 225 11.82 12.51 6.67
CA PRO A 225 11.64 12.25 8.10
C PRO A 225 11.39 13.52 8.92
N SER A 226 11.68 14.71 8.39
CA SER A 226 11.37 16.00 9.01
C SER A 226 9.93 16.47 8.74
N GLN A 227 9.28 15.90 7.73
CA GLN A 227 7.89 16.15 7.34
C GLN A 227 7.10 14.83 7.27
N PRO A 228 6.98 14.07 8.38
CA PRO A 228 6.40 12.73 8.41
C PRO A 228 4.95 12.61 7.92
N LEU A 229 4.20 13.72 7.82
CA LEU A 229 2.84 13.73 7.28
C LEU A 229 2.77 14.15 5.80
N ALA A 230 3.87 14.66 5.24
CA ALA A 230 3.91 15.03 3.84
C ALA A 230 3.88 13.76 2.98
N ASN A 231 2.92 13.72 2.05
CA ASN A 231 2.71 12.62 1.11
C ASN A 231 2.35 11.26 1.72
N LEU A 232 2.07 11.17 3.03
CA LEU A 232 1.60 9.93 3.65
C LEU A 232 0.30 9.52 2.95
N LEU A 233 0.29 8.35 2.31
CA LEU A 233 -0.91 7.76 1.71
C LEU A 233 -1.68 6.96 2.75
N ASP A 234 -1.01 6.03 3.41
CA ASP A 234 -1.64 5.07 4.31
C ASP A 234 -0.64 4.51 5.35
N TYR A 235 -1.12 3.84 6.40
CA TYR A 235 -0.30 3.18 7.40
C TYR A 235 -0.99 1.97 8.06
N GLY A 236 -0.18 0.96 8.39
CA GLY A 236 -0.60 -0.28 9.03
C GLY A 236 0.02 -0.50 10.41
N LEU A 237 -0.71 -1.17 11.31
CA LEU A 237 -0.22 -1.55 12.65
C LEU A 237 0.15 -3.02 12.74
N GLY A 238 1.37 -3.30 13.20
CA GLY A 238 1.87 -4.64 13.46
C GLY A 238 1.67 -5.15 14.89
N ASN A 239 0.71 -4.65 15.65
CA ASN A 239 0.70 -4.79 17.12
C ASN A 239 -0.13 -5.96 17.69
N GLY A 240 -0.44 -6.98 16.87
CA GLY A 240 -1.27 -8.12 17.28
C GLY A 240 -2.75 -7.80 17.52
N PHE A 241 -3.16 -6.53 17.41
CA PHE A 241 -4.55 -6.10 17.29
C PHE A 241 -4.98 -5.87 15.83
N SER A 242 -4.06 -6.05 14.87
CA SER A 242 -4.46 -6.16 13.47
C SER A 242 -5.45 -7.32 13.36
N PRO A 243 -6.69 -7.11 12.89
CA PRO A 243 -7.66 -8.19 12.71
C PRO A 243 -7.20 -9.26 11.70
N PHE A 244 -6.10 -9.02 10.98
CA PHE A 244 -5.74 -9.73 9.75
C PHE A 244 -4.39 -10.46 9.81
N GLY A 245 -3.62 -10.32 10.90
CA GLY A 245 -2.23 -10.79 10.95
C GLY A 245 -2.01 -11.98 11.88
N VAL A 246 -2.23 -13.21 11.42
CA VAL A 246 -1.41 -14.35 11.87
C VAL A 246 -0.25 -14.49 10.89
N PRO A 247 1.02 -14.47 11.34
CA PRO A 247 1.47 -14.42 12.73
C PRO A 247 1.40 -13.02 13.35
N GLN A 248 1.45 -12.96 14.69
CA GLN A 248 1.67 -11.72 15.44
C GLN A 248 2.87 -10.96 14.86
N GLY A 249 2.83 -9.63 14.92
CA GLY A 249 3.89 -8.80 14.34
C GLY A 249 3.74 -8.56 12.85
N THR A 250 2.55 -8.79 12.28
CA THR A 250 2.23 -8.47 10.88
C THR A 250 1.56 -7.10 10.79
N SER A 251 2.16 -6.18 10.04
CA SER A 251 1.59 -4.90 9.60
C SER A 251 1.26 -5.00 8.11
N ASN A 252 0.09 -4.52 7.70
CA ASN A 252 -0.35 -4.56 6.32
C ASN A 252 -0.96 -3.21 5.90
N VAL A 253 -0.76 -2.85 4.63
CA VAL A 253 -1.39 -1.75 3.91
C VAL A 253 -1.92 -2.31 2.60
N ASN A 254 -3.13 -1.93 2.21
CA ASN A 254 -3.66 -2.18 0.87
C ASN A 254 -3.86 -0.83 0.18
N ALA A 255 -3.43 -0.70 -1.07
CA ALA A 255 -3.57 0.56 -1.79
C ALA A 255 -3.67 0.36 -3.30
N LEU A 256 -4.41 1.25 -3.96
CA LEU A 256 -4.48 1.35 -5.41
C LEU A 256 -3.25 2.12 -5.94
N LEU A 257 -2.25 1.43 -6.46
CA LEU A 257 -1.03 2.05 -7.01
C LEU A 257 -1.14 2.24 -8.52
N LEU A 258 -0.50 3.30 -9.03
CA LEU A 258 -0.51 3.66 -10.45
C LEU A 258 0.89 3.46 -11.05
N GLU A 259 0.91 2.89 -12.25
CA GLU A 259 2.12 2.73 -13.06
C GLU A 259 2.77 4.10 -13.31
N GLY A 260 4.10 4.14 -13.22
CA GLY A 260 4.90 5.35 -13.48
C GLY A 260 4.92 6.35 -12.33
N GLU A 261 4.18 6.09 -11.24
CA GLU A 261 4.32 6.83 -9.98
C GLU A 261 5.35 6.16 -9.07
N THR A 262 6.13 6.98 -8.38
CA THR A 262 7.02 6.53 -7.31
C THR A 262 6.26 6.47 -6.00
N TYR A 263 6.57 5.46 -5.18
CA TYR A 263 6.04 5.28 -3.84
C TYR A 263 7.18 5.00 -2.88
N THR A 264 7.01 5.36 -1.61
CA THR A 264 7.96 5.01 -0.57
C THR A 264 7.27 4.25 0.55
N TRP A 265 7.73 3.03 0.81
CA TRP A 265 7.25 2.22 1.92
C TRP A 265 8.24 2.25 3.08
N VAL A 266 7.79 2.76 4.22
CA VAL A 266 8.59 2.92 5.43
C VAL A 266 8.16 1.88 6.45
N THR A 267 9.09 1.09 6.97
CA THR A 267 8.87 0.21 8.11
C THR A 267 9.60 0.78 9.33
N SER A 268 9.00 0.72 10.52
CA SER A 268 9.59 1.30 11.72
C SER A 268 9.35 0.48 12.97
N GLU A 269 10.16 0.71 14.00
CA GLU A 269 9.94 0.14 15.34
C GLU A 269 8.59 0.56 15.94
N TRP A 270 8.17 -0.14 17.01
CA TRP A 270 6.99 0.24 17.80
C TRP A 270 7.20 1.47 18.69
N SER A 271 8.40 1.73 19.22
CA SER A 271 8.69 2.90 20.04
C SER A 271 10.19 3.09 20.15
N SER A 272 10.64 4.26 20.62
CA SER A 272 12.06 4.57 20.88
C SER A 272 12.74 3.64 21.89
N SER A 273 11.95 2.88 22.65
CA SER A 273 12.42 1.88 23.62
C SER A 273 12.32 0.45 23.12
N SER A 274 11.74 0.23 21.94
CA SER A 274 11.65 -1.09 21.32
C SER A 274 12.90 -1.32 20.48
N PRO A 275 13.53 -2.50 20.54
CA PRO A 275 14.65 -2.78 19.67
C PRO A 275 14.18 -2.88 18.21
N ALA A 276 15.01 -2.42 17.27
CA ALA A 276 14.85 -2.78 15.86
C ALA A 276 14.87 -4.30 15.72
N GLY A 277 14.12 -4.77 14.73
CA GLY A 277 14.13 -6.16 14.36
C GLY A 277 13.93 -6.27 12.86
N THR A 278 14.46 -7.36 12.31
CA THR A 278 14.32 -7.68 10.90
C THR A 278 12.87 -8.06 10.57
N SER A 279 12.27 -7.36 9.62
CA SER A 279 11.00 -7.72 9.01
C SER A 279 11.21 -8.41 7.66
N THR A 280 10.30 -9.33 7.32
CA THR A 280 10.09 -9.78 5.95
C THR A 280 8.99 -8.92 5.34
N ASN A 281 9.32 -8.19 4.29
CA ASN A 281 8.44 -7.28 3.58
C ASN A 281 8.04 -7.93 2.26
N THR A 282 6.74 -7.96 1.98
CA THR A 282 6.16 -8.57 0.79
C THR A 282 5.19 -7.61 0.14
N ILE A 283 5.35 -7.34 -1.15
CA ILE A 283 4.44 -6.56 -1.98
C ILE A 283 3.83 -7.53 -2.99
N VAL A 284 2.51 -7.66 -2.99
CA VAL A 284 1.74 -8.47 -3.93
C VAL A 284 0.81 -7.57 -4.72
N GLY A 285 0.77 -7.72 -6.04
CA GLY A 285 -0.14 -6.98 -6.90
C GLY A 285 -0.08 -7.45 -8.35
N PRO A 286 -0.74 -6.75 -9.28
CA PRO A 286 -0.85 -7.18 -10.68
C PRO A 286 0.44 -7.05 -11.50
N GLY A 287 1.45 -6.34 -11.00
CA GLY A 287 2.73 -6.12 -11.67
C GLY A 287 3.89 -6.03 -10.68
N ASP A 288 5.12 -6.04 -11.21
CA ASP A 288 6.35 -5.98 -10.42
C ASP A 288 6.46 -4.67 -9.63
N ALA A 289 6.83 -4.76 -8.35
CA ALA A 289 7.25 -3.60 -7.56
C ALA A 289 8.78 -3.48 -7.68
N THR A 290 9.25 -2.55 -8.49
CA THR A 290 10.67 -2.37 -8.76
C THR A 290 11.20 -1.23 -7.91
N GLN A 291 12.22 -1.51 -7.10
CA GLN A 291 12.89 -0.49 -6.28
C GLN A 291 13.34 0.68 -7.17
N THR A 292 12.97 1.90 -6.78
CA THR A 292 13.40 3.14 -7.41
C THR A 292 14.40 3.84 -6.51
N GLY A 293 15.28 4.61 -7.13
CA GLY A 293 16.51 5.03 -6.51
C GLY A 293 17.63 4.15 -7.06
N SER A 294 18.53 4.78 -7.80
CA SER A 294 19.83 4.18 -8.01
C SER A 294 20.39 3.93 -6.62
N CYS A 295 20.52 2.68 -6.22
CA CYS A 295 21.39 2.33 -5.14
C CYS A 295 22.74 2.93 -5.52
N VAL A 296 23.11 4.06 -4.90
CA VAL A 296 24.24 4.85 -5.40
C VAL A 296 25.51 3.98 -5.34
N ALA A 297 25.54 3.04 -4.39
CA ALA A 297 26.56 2.02 -4.28
C ALA A 297 26.48 0.89 -5.33
N ASP A 298 25.34 0.62 -5.99
CA ASP A 298 25.22 -0.21 -7.20
C ASP A 298 25.75 0.57 -8.42
N VAL A 299 27.07 0.78 -8.42
CA VAL A 299 27.74 1.58 -9.46
C VAL A 299 27.72 0.88 -10.82
N ASN A 300 27.49 -0.44 -10.82
CA ASN A 300 27.48 -1.24 -12.04
C ASN A 300 26.07 -1.28 -12.68
N GLY A 301 25.02 -1.02 -11.89
CA GLY A 301 23.63 -0.89 -12.33
C GLY A 301 22.97 -2.22 -12.68
N ASP A 302 23.44 -3.33 -12.11
CA ASP A 302 22.85 -4.66 -12.32
C ASP A 302 21.69 -4.96 -11.37
N GLY A 303 21.35 -4.02 -10.47
CA GLY A 303 20.28 -4.14 -9.51
C GLY A 303 20.64 -5.00 -8.30
N SER A 304 21.92 -5.35 -8.11
CA SER A 304 22.40 -6.15 -6.99
C SER A 304 23.63 -5.52 -6.34
N LEU A 305 23.52 -5.15 -5.07
CA LEU A 305 24.65 -4.63 -4.32
C LEU A 305 25.62 -5.74 -3.91
N THR A 306 26.71 -5.88 -4.66
CA THR A 306 27.72 -6.94 -4.44
C THR A 306 29.16 -6.39 -4.55
N PRO A 307 30.20 -7.19 -4.25
CA PRO A 307 31.59 -6.74 -4.43
C PRO A 307 31.95 -6.34 -5.88
N THR A 308 31.15 -6.69 -6.89
CA THR A 308 31.37 -6.20 -8.26
C THR A 308 31.17 -4.70 -8.37
N ASP A 309 30.31 -4.11 -7.54
CA ASP A 309 30.09 -2.67 -7.50
C ASP A 309 31.29 -1.89 -7.00
N PHE A 310 32.07 -2.47 -6.08
CA PHE A 310 33.33 -1.86 -5.68
C PHE A 310 34.30 -1.76 -6.86
N THR A 311 34.32 -2.80 -7.71
CA THR A 311 35.14 -2.80 -8.92
C THR A 311 34.64 -1.76 -9.92
N ALA A 312 33.32 -1.62 -10.08
CA ALA A 312 32.71 -0.57 -10.90
C ALA A 312 33.02 0.83 -10.34
N TRP A 313 32.96 1.03 -9.02
CA TRP A 313 33.33 2.26 -8.35
C TRP A 313 34.80 2.63 -8.55
N ILE A 314 35.74 1.68 -8.41
CA ILE A 314 37.16 1.91 -8.71
C ILE A 314 37.34 2.38 -10.16
N ASN A 315 36.64 1.75 -11.10
CA ASN A 315 36.70 2.14 -12.51
C ASN A 315 36.11 3.54 -12.72
N ALA A 316 34.99 3.86 -12.08
CA ALA A 316 34.39 5.18 -12.13
C ALA A 316 35.34 6.25 -11.56
N PHE A 317 35.95 5.97 -10.40
CA PHE A 317 36.89 6.87 -9.71
C PHE A 317 38.13 7.16 -10.56
N ASN A 318 38.77 6.12 -11.11
CA ASN A 318 39.97 6.27 -11.93
C ASN A 318 39.73 7.02 -13.25
N ASN A 319 38.48 7.04 -13.74
CA ASN A 319 38.10 7.71 -14.98
C ASN A 319 37.24 8.97 -14.75
N SER A 320 37.04 9.39 -13.50
CA SER A 320 36.18 10.51 -13.12
C SER A 320 34.77 10.44 -13.73
N LEU A 321 34.13 9.27 -13.69
CA LEU A 321 32.77 9.04 -14.20
C LEU A 321 31.71 9.37 -13.14
N PRO A 322 30.47 9.73 -13.49
CA PRO A 322 29.44 10.13 -12.51
C PRO A 322 29.21 9.13 -11.35
N GLY A 323 29.34 7.82 -11.60
CA GLY A 323 29.14 6.80 -10.55
C GLY A 323 30.17 6.81 -9.41
N CYS A 324 31.25 7.59 -9.49
CA CYS A 324 32.16 7.75 -8.35
C CYS A 324 31.74 8.84 -7.36
N ASP A 325 30.81 9.74 -7.69
CA ASP A 325 30.29 10.75 -6.78
C ASP A 325 29.20 10.12 -5.90
N GLN A 326 29.60 9.68 -4.71
CA GLN A 326 28.79 8.87 -3.80
C GLN A 326 28.19 9.70 -2.68
N ASN A 327 28.70 10.91 -2.46
CA ASN A 327 28.18 11.87 -1.50
C ASN A 327 27.36 13.00 -2.17
N GLY A 328 27.30 13.04 -3.50
CA GLY A 328 26.51 14.00 -4.28
C GLY A 328 27.08 15.41 -4.30
N ASP A 329 28.39 15.59 -4.03
CA ASP A 329 29.02 16.92 -3.97
C ASP A 329 29.48 17.43 -5.35
N GLY A 330 29.30 16.64 -6.40
CA GLY A 330 29.66 16.95 -7.78
C GLY A 330 31.12 16.68 -8.12
N SER A 331 31.91 16.09 -7.21
CA SER A 331 33.33 15.80 -7.40
C SER A 331 33.70 14.39 -6.95
N CYS A 332 34.35 13.62 -7.82
CA CYS A 332 34.93 12.34 -7.39
C CYS A 332 36.26 12.53 -6.67
N THR A 333 36.23 12.39 -5.35
CA THR A 333 37.37 12.55 -4.45
C THR A 333 37.50 11.36 -3.50
N PRO A 334 38.59 11.23 -2.73
CA PRO A 334 38.71 10.14 -1.77
C PRO A 334 37.60 10.09 -0.69
N THR A 335 36.84 11.17 -0.47
CA THR A 335 35.69 11.13 0.46
C THR A 335 34.55 10.27 -0.09
N ASP A 336 34.44 10.13 -1.40
CA ASP A 336 33.45 9.25 -2.03
C ASP A 336 33.68 7.77 -1.76
N PHE A 337 34.92 7.37 -1.46
CA PHE A 337 35.17 5.99 -1.03
C PHE A 337 34.50 5.70 0.32
N THR A 338 34.58 6.67 1.24
CA THR A 338 33.91 6.54 2.54
C THR A 338 32.40 6.59 2.38
N ALA A 339 31.88 7.45 1.49
CA ALA A 339 30.47 7.47 1.17
C ALA A 339 30.00 6.17 0.49
N TRP A 340 30.77 5.61 -0.45
CA TRP A 340 30.49 4.31 -1.07
C TRP A 340 30.44 3.19 -0.02
N ILE A 341 31.39 3.14 0.93
CA ILE A 341 31.35 2.14 2.02
C ILE A 341 30.08 2.32 2.87
N ASN A 342 29.71 3.56 3.19
CA ASN A 342 28.51 3.83 3.97
C ASN A 342 27.26 3.38 3.22
N ASN A 343 27.13 3.75 1.94
CA ASN A 343 26.04 3.34 1.07
C ASN A 343 26.02 1.80 0.89
N PHE A 344 27.16 1.17 0.69
CA PHE A 344 27.27 -0.29 0.54
C PHE A 344 26.83 -1.05 1.80
N ASN A 345 27.18 -0.54 2.98
CA ASN A 345 26.80 -1.15 4.26
C ASN A 345 25.36 -0.83 4.67
N ALA A 346 24.83 0.33 4.24
CA ALA A 346 23.43 0.71 4.45
C ALA A 346 22.49 -0.12 3.57
N GLY A 347 22.97 -0.59 2.42
CA GLY A 347 22.16 -1.31 1.45
C GLY A 347 21.63 -0.41 0.33
N CYS A 348 20.81 -1.01 -0.53
CA CYS A 348 19.90 -0.31 -1.42
C CYS A 348 18.53 -0.29 -0.72
#